data_AF-A0A7L8RWN9-F1
#
_entry.id   AF-A0A7L8RWN9-F1
#
_cell.length_a   1.000
_cell.length_b   1.000
_cell.length_c   1.000
_cell.angle_alpha   90.00
_cell.angle_beta   90.00
_cell.angle_gamma   90.00
#
_symmetry.space_group_name_H-M   'P 1'
#
loop_
_entity.id
_entity.type
_entity.pdbx_description
1 polymer ?
#
loop_
_entity_poly.entity_id
_entity_poly.type
_entity_poly.pdbx_seq_one_letter_code
_entity_poly.pdbx_strand_id
1 'polypeptide(L)' 'MKPITCVLAADETASWKLIFNMDRRHIYVGTGHPPYKRMSIDDLLAVEPPDRLQRQARDKLMSMMLDAICMLG' A
#
# COMPACT_ATOMS: atom_id res chain seq x y z
N MET A 1 -11.18 -13.37 9.36
CA MET A 1 -12.11 -12.66 8.43
C MET A 1 -11.42 -12.39 7.09
N LYS A 2 -12.14 -12.08 6.00
CA LYS A 2 -11.48 -11.67 4.74
C LYS A 2 -10.71 -10.35 4.97
N PRO A 3 -9.44 -10.23 4.52
CA PRO A 3 -8.69 -8.99 4.69
C PRO A 3 -9.34 -7.84 3.93
N ILE A 4 -9.25 -6.63 4.49
CA ILE A 4 -9.69 -5.42 3.80
C ILE A 4 -8.56 -4.97 2.88
N THR A 5 -8.88 -4.66 1.62
CA THR A 5 -7.88 -4.27 0.62
C THR A 5 -8.26 -2.95 -0.04
N CYS A 6 -7.30 -2.03 -0.13
CA CYS A 6 -7.41 -0.79 -0.89
C CYS A 6 -6.36 -0.80 -1.99
N VAL A 7 -6.73 -0.46 -3.23
CA VAL A 7 -5.77 -0.35 -4.33
C VAL A 7 -5.07 1.01 -4.25
N LEU A 8 -3.74 0.99 -4.16
CA LEU A 8 -2.92 2.19 -4.14
C LEU A 8 -2.54 2.61 -5.57
N ALA A 9 -2.13 1.64 -6.40
CA ALA A 9 -1.84 1.84 -7.82
C ALA A 9 -2.02 0.51 -8.58
N ALA A 10 -2.40 0.58 -9.85
CA ALA A 10 -2.47 -0.60 -10.71
C ALA A 10 -2.28 -0.22 -12.18
N ASP A 11 -1.67 -1.12 -12.94
CA ASP A 11 -1.60 -1.08 -14.40
C ASP A 11 -1.82 -2.50 -14.96
N GLU A 12 -1.56 -2.69 -16.26
CA GLU A 12 -1.72 -3.97 -16.95
C GLU A 12 -0.75 -5.06 -16.43
N THR A 13 0.33 -4.67 -15.76
CA THR A 13 1.42 -5.56 -15.33
C THR A 13 1.35 -5.92 -13.85
N ALA A 14 0.90 -5.00 -13.00
CA ALA A 14 0.91 -5.18 -11.56
C ALA A 14 -0.14 -4.34 -10.82
N SER A 15 -0.41 -4.73 -9.58
CA SER A 15 -1.24 -3.97 -8.66
C SER A 15 -0.59 -3.88 -7.28
N TRP A 16 -0.53 -2.66 -6.75
CA TRP A 16 -0.09 -2.33 -5.41
C TRP A 16 -1.32 -2.11 -4.53
N LYS A 17 -1.38 -2.83 -3.42
CA LYS A 17 -2.55 -2.86 -2.53
C LYS A 17 -2.13 -2.64 -1.09
N LEU A 18 -2.83 -1.78 -0.38
CA LEU A 18 -2.81 -1.72 1.07
C LEU A 18 -3.73 -2.81 1.61
N ILE A 19 -3.22 -3.68 2.47
CA ILE A 19 -3.95 -4.83 2.99
C ILE A 19 -3.98 -4.76 4.51
N PHE A 20 -5.19 -4.70 5.08
CA PHE A 20 -5.41 -4.83 6.51
C PHE A 20 -5.86 -6.25 6.85
N ASN A 21 -4.96 -6.98 7.52
CA ASN A 21 -5.27 -8.26 8.11
C ASN A 21 -5.87 -8.04 9.50
N MET A 22 -7.20 -8.16 9.59
CA MET A 22 -7.95 -7.98 10.83
C MET A 22 -7.54 -8.98 11.92
N ASP A 23 -7.31 -10.23 11.56
CA ASP A 23 -7.00 -11.30 12.53
C ASP A 23 -5.64 -11.04 13.21
N ARG A 24 -4.70 -10.43 12.48
CA ARG A 24 -3.35 -10.09 12.98
C ARG A 24 -3.19 -8.62 13.38
N ARG A 25 -4.25 -7.80 13.21
CA ARG A 25 -4.22 -6.34 13.37
C ARG A 25 -3.02 -5.70 12.67
N HIS A 26 -2.71 -6.18 11.47
CA HIS A 26 -1.49 -5.82 10.76
C HIS A 26 -1.84 -5.23 9.38
N ILE A 27 -1.27 -4.08 9.06
CA ILE A 27 -1.38 -3.43 7.76
C ILE A 27 -0.04 -3.61 7.02
N TYR A 28 -0.11 -4.04 5.76
CA TYR A 28 1.06 -4.16 4.91
C TYR A 28 0.72 -3.84 3.46
N VAL A 29 1.74 -3.64 2.64
CA VAL A 29 1.60 -3.41 1.20
C VAL A 29 1.86 -4.72 0.47
N GLY A 30 0.92 -5.10 -0.40
CA GLY A 30 1.06 -6.23 -1.30
C GLY A 30 1.31 -5.75 -2.73
N THR A 31 2.25 -6.37 -3.43
CA THR A 31 2.54 -6.07 -4.84
C THR A 31 2.28 -7.28 -5.73
N GLY A 32 1.70 -7.02 -6.90
CA GLY A 32 1.78 -7.84 -8.11
C GLY A 32 1.11 -9.22 -8.09
N HIS A 33 1.13 -9.86 -9.27
CA HIS A 33 0.76 -11.26 -9.50
C HIS A 33 1.81 -12.23 -8.92
N PRO A 34 1.45 -13.52 -8.72
CA PRO A 34 2.27 -14.47 -7.99
C PRO A 34 3.73 -14.54 -8.49
N PRO A 35 4.73 -14.56 -7.58
CA PRO A 35 4.57 -14.57 -6.12
C PRO A 35 4.31 -13.16 -5.55
N TYR A 36 3.22 -13.03 -4.79
CA TYR A 36 2.88 -11.81 -4.06
C TYR A 36 4.04 -11.42 -3.15
N LYS A 37 4.66 -10.27 -3.40
CA LYS A 37 5.66 -9.72 -2.47
C LYS A 37 4.91 -8.91 -1.41
N ARG A 38 5.16 -9.24 -0.14
CA ARG A 38 4.71 -8.44 0.99
C ARG A 38 5.83 -7.47 1.37
N MET A 39 5.45 -6.24 1.66
CA MET A 39 6.34 -5.16 2.05
C MET A 39 5.69 -4.41 3.21
N SER A 40 6.47 -3.94 4.18
CA SER A 40 5.94 -3.07 5.24
C SER A 40 5.60 -1.68 4.68
N ILE A 41 4.79 -0.91 5.43
CA ILE A 41 4.56 0.49 5.07
C ILE A 41 5.88 1.26 5.15
N ASP A 42 6.67 1.01 6.19
CA ASP A 42 7.96 1.68 6.41
C ASP A 42 8.92 1.45 5.25
N ASP A 43 9.00 0.22 4.73
CA ASP A 43 9.83 -0.09 3.55
C ASP A 43 9.38 0.66 2.29
N LEU A 44 8.06 0.81 2.08
CA LEU A 44 7.53 1.57 0.95
C LEU A 44 7.87 3.06 1.06
N LEU A 45 7.91 3.60 2.27
CA LEU A 45 8.19 5.02 2.54
C LEU A 45 9.69 5.34 2.60
N ALA A 46 10.52 4.41 3.07
CA ALA A 46 11.94 4.63 3.31
C ALA A 46 12.80 4.65 2.03
N VAL A 47 12.35 3.99 0.96
CA VAL A 47 13.14 3.79 -0.27
C VAL A 47 12.60 4.66 -1.40
N GLU A 48 13.48 5.29 -2.18
CA GLU A 48 13.06 5.99 -3.40
C GLU A 48 12.45 4.98 -4.40
N PRO A 49 11.23 5.21 -4.89
CA PRO A 49 10.55 4.29 -5.78
C PRO A 49 11.38 4.01 -7.04
N PRO A 50 11.68 2.74 -7.34
CA PRO A 50 12.41 2.34 -8.53
C PRO A 50 11.61 2.54 -9.82
N ASP A 51 10.27 2.57 -9.72
CA ASP A 51 9.38 2.71 -10.87
C ASP A 51 8.20 3.65 -10.59
N ARG A 52 7.50 4.00 -11.68
CA ARG A 52 6.34 4.90 -11.66
C ARG A 52 5.18 4.34 -10.83
N LEU A 53 4.95 3.02 -10.88
CA LEU A 53 3.80 2.40 -10.23
C LEU A 53 3.97 2.37 -8.71
N GLN A 54 5.17 2.06 -8.24
CA GLN A 54 5.54 2.16 -6.83
C GLN A 54 5.49 3.61 -6.35
N ARG A 55 5.91 4.58 -7.16
CA ARG A 55 5.79 6.00 -6.81
C ARG A 55 4.33 6.42 -6.63
N GLN A 56 3.47 6.04 -7.57
CA GLN A 56 2.03 6.29 -7.46
C GLN A 56 1.42 5.64 -6.21
N ALA A 57 1.83 4.41 -5.88
CA ALA A 57 1.35 3.72 -4.70
C ALA A 57 1.79 4.43 -3.41
N ARG A 58 3.05 4.88 -3.33
CA ARG A 58 3.61 5.66 -2.22
C ARG A 58 2.85 6.97 -2.04
N ASP A 59 2.70 7.74 -3.12
CA ASP A 59 2.08 9.06 -3.08
C ASP A 59 0.60 8.96 -2.68
N LYS A 60 -0.12 7.94 -3.18
CA LYS A 60 -1.51 7.68 -2.78
C LYS A 60 -1.61 7.32 -1.30
N LEU A 61 -0.71 6.48 -0.79
CA LEU A 61 -0.67 6.12 0.63
C LEU A 61 -0.42 7.36 1.51
N MET A 62 0.57 8.19 1.16
CA MET A 62 0.87 9.42 1.90
C MET A 62 -0.31 10.39 1.90
N SER A 63 -1.00 10.56 0.77
CA SER A 63 -2.23 11.37 0.70
C SER A 63 -3.30 10.84 1.64
N MET A 64 -3.54 9.52 1.66
CA MET A 64 -4.52 8.92 2.57
C MET A 64 -4.14 9.10 4.04
N MET A 65 -2.86 8.98 4.38
CA MET A 65 -2.37 9.21 5.74
C MET A 65 -2.56 10.67 6.15
N LEU A 66 -2.24 11.61 5.26
CA LEU A 66 -2.44 13.04 5.50
C LEU A 66 -3.92 13.36 5.72
N ASP A 67 -4.80 12.86 4.85
CA ASP A 67 -6.25 13.05 4.98
C ASP A 67 -6.76 12.48 6.31
N ALA A 68 -6.30 11.30 6.71
CA ALA A 68 -6.69 10.67 7.96
C ALA A 68 -6.22 11.48 9.18
N ILE A 69 -5.00 12.02 9.15
CA ILE A 69 -4.46 12.86 10.22
C ILE A 69 -5.25 14.17 10.32
N CYS A 70 -5.50 14.84 9.18
CA CYS A 70 -6.23 16.11 9.14
C CYS A 70 -7.71 15.97 9.53
N MET A 71 -8.34 14.83 9.26
CA MET A 71 -9.73 14.57 9.68
C MET A 71 -9.86 14.20 11.17
N LEU A 72 -8.75 13.90 11.85
CA LEU A 72 -8.69 13.64 13.28
C LEU A 72 -8.23 14.85 14.10
N GLY A 73 -7.85 15.95 13.41
CA GLY A 73 -7.40 17.21 14.01
C GLY A 73 -8.52 18.21 14.24
#